data_AF-A0A5T8REH0-F1
#
_entry.id   AF-A0A5T8REH0-F1
#
_cell.length_a   1.000
_cell.length_b   1.000
_cell.length_c   1.000
_cell.angle_alpha   90.00
_cell.angle_beta   90.00
_cell.angle_gamma   90.00
#
_symmetry.space_group_name_H-M   'P 1'
#
loop_
_entity.id
_entity.type
_entity.pdbx_description
1 polymer ?
#
loop_
_entity_poly.entity_id
_entity_poly.type
_entity_poly.pdbx_seq_one_letter_code
_entity_poly.pdbx_strand_id
1 'polypeptide(L)'
;MTATAAVKSGSLVQAGDVFVVAVTDIAAGATGDGIAHGVFLVPKLATDVMAAGKKVYLKDGKVQLDATGGLPLVGVTWAPAAKGEESVPVRLNG
;
A
#
# COMPACT_ATOMS: atom_id res chain seq x y z
N MET A 1 -9.73 8.52 -8.57
CA MET A 1 -10.39 7.61 -7.60
C MET A 1 -11.43 8.38 -6.82
N THR A 2 -12.49 7.73 -6.32
CA THR A 2 -13.47 8.37 -5.42
C THR A 2 -13.21 7.89 -4.00
N ALA A 3 -12.96 8.81 -3.07
CA ALA A 3 -12.63 8.46 -1.70
C ALA A 3 -13.90 8.24 -0.87
N THR A 4 -14.05 7.09 -0.20
CA THR A 4 -15.19 6.82 0.70
C THR A 4 -15.04 7.49 2.06
N ALA A 5 -13.80 7.79 2.45
CA ALA A 5 -13.42 8.55 3.64
C ALA A 5 -12.39 9.62 3.25
N ALA A 6 -12.10 10.55 4.16
CA ALA A 6 -11.06 11.55 3.92
C ALA A 6 -9.69 10.88 3.77
N VAL A 7 -8.98 11.18 2.69
CA VAL A 7 -7.66 10.66 2.35
C VAL A 7 -6.65 11.80 2.39
N LYS A 8 -5.47 11.54 2.96
CA LYS A 8 -4.35 12.49 2.95
C LYS A 8 -3.41 12.21 1.80
N SER A 9 -2.74 13.26 1.31
CA SER A 9 -1.64 13.10 0.35
C SER A 9 -0.62 12.09 0.88
N GLY A 10 -0.12 11.22 0.00
CA GLY A 10 0.83 10.15 0.34
C GLY A 10 0.18 8.87 0.88
N SER A 11 -1.12 8.86 1.18
CA SER A 11 -1.81 7.65 1.63
C SER A 11 -1.94 6.62 0.52
N LEU A 12 -1.70 5.34 0.85
CA LEU A 12 -2.05 4.21 0.01
C LEU A 12 -3.58 4.02 0.01
N VAL A 13 -4.17 3.94 -1.17
CA VAL A 13 -5.62 3.77 -1.36
C VAL A 13 -5.87 2.65 -2.37
N GLN A 14 -6.87 1.81 -2.09
CA GLN A 14 -7.38 0.86 -3.07
C GLN A 14 -8.39 1.55 -3.99
N ALA A 15 -8.10 1.59 -5.29
CA ALA A 15 -8.96 2.15 -6.33
C ALA A 15 -9.41 1.03 -7.29
N GLY A 16 -10.51 0.35 -6.94
CA GLY A 16 -10.92 -0.86 -7.64
C GLY A 16 -9.92 -1.99 -7.41
N ASP A 17 -9.39 -2.56 -8.49
CA ASP A 17 -8.43 -3.67 -8.44
C ASP A 17 -6.96 -3.22 -8.36
N VAL A 18 -6.70 -1.91 -8.37
CA VAL A 18 -5.34 -1.34 -8.30
C VAL A 18 -5.13 -0.54 -7.02
N PHE A 19 -3.88 -0.48 -6.58
CA PHE A 19 -3.45 0.40 -5.49
C PHE A 19 -2.79 1.67 -6.02
N VAL A 20 -3.07 2.79 -5.37
CA VAL A 20 -2.59 4.11 -5.75
C VAL A 20 -2.13 4.90 -4.53
N VAL A 21 -1.20 5.81 -4.70
CA VAL A 21 -0.84 6.79 -3.68
C VAL A 21 -1.50 8.12 -4.01
N ALA A 22 -2.29 8.67 -3.08
CA ALA A 22 -2.98 9.93 -3.27
C ALA A 22 -2.00 11.09 -3.47
N VAL A 23 -2.20 11.90 -4.52
CA VAL A 23 -1.31 13.04 -4.83
C VAL A 23 -1.61 14.23 -3.92
N THR A 24 -2.88 14.49 -3.64
CA THR A 24 -3.35 15.57 -2.78
C THR A 24 -4.25 15.01 -1.69
N ASP A 25 -4.63 15.86 -0.73
CA ASP A 25 -5.76 15.56 0.15
C ASP A 25 -7.04 15.40 -0.69
N ILE A 26 -7.87 14.41 -0.33
CA ILE A 26 -9.15 14.12 -1.00
C ILE A 26 -10.21 14.02 0.10
N ALA A 27 -11.22 14.89 0.04
CA ALA A 27 -12.35 14.83 0.96
C ALA A 27 -13.20 13.56 0.74
N ALA A 28 -13.92 13.13 1.78
CA ALA A 28 -14.87 12.03 1.64
C ALA A 28 -15.94 12.36 0.58
N GLY A 29 -16.21 11.41 -0.31
CA GLY A 29 -17.12 11.55 -1.45
C GLY A 29 -16.55 12.33 -2.64
N ALA A 30 -15.34 12.90 -2.53
CA ALA A 30 -14.71 13.63 -3.62
C ALA A 30 -13.88 12.72 -4.53
N THR A 31 -13.70 13.17 -5.76
CA THR A 31 -12.76 12.58 -6.72
C THR A 31 -11.39 13.23 -6.57
N GLY A 32 -10.33 12.44 -6.66
CA GLY A 32 -8.96 12.94 -6.73
C GLY A 32 -8.03 11.98 -7.48
N ASP A 33 -6.79 12.44 -7.67
CA ASP A 33 -5.77 11.74 -8.44
C ASP A 33 -4.83 10.92 -7.55
N GLY A 34 -4.33 9.83 -8.12
CA GLY A 34 -3.36 8.97 -7.47
C GLY A 34 -2.34 8.40 -8.45
N ILE A 35 -1.15 8.12 -7.94
CA ILE A 35 -0.07 7.49 -8.71
C ILE A 35 -0.19 5.98 -8.54
N ALA A 36 -0.47 5.27 -9.64
CA ALA A 36 -0.63 3.82 -9.64
C ALA A 36 0.69 3.06 -9.82
N HIS A 37 1.73 3.69 -10.36
CA HIS A 37 3.00 3.04 -10.65
C HIS A 37 4.16 3.80 -10.02
N GLY A 38 5.04 3.09 -9.33
CA GLY A 38 6.17 3.68 -8.63
C GLY A 38 6.59 2.81 -7.46
N VAL A 39 7.70 3.18 -6.83
CA VAL A 39 8.12 2.60 -5.55
C VAL A 39 7.77 3.60 -4.46
N PHE A 40 6.99 3.16 -3.47
CA PHE A 40 6.53 4.02 -2.38
C PHE A 40 6.79 3.34 -1.04
N LEU A 41 7.03 4.14 0.00
CA LEU A 41 7.05 3.64 1.38
C LEU A 41 5.61 3.35 1.81
N VAL A 42 5.33 2.10 2.13
CA VAL A 42 4.02 1.63 2.53
C VAL A 42 4.09 1.10 3.97
N PRO A 43 3.11 1.43 4.84
CA PRO A 43 3.05 0.88 6.19
C PRO A 43 3.04 -0.66 6.16
N LYS A 44 3.86 -1.31 6.99
CA LYS A 44 3.93 -2.77 7.07
C LYS A 44 3.57 -3.31 8.45
N LEU A 45 3.27 -4.60 8.51
CA LEU A 45 3.21 -5.33 9.77
C LEU A 45 4.62 -5.44 10.36
N ALA A 46 4.87 -4.76 11.49
CA ALA A 46 6.20 -4.65 12.09
C ALA A 46 6.82 -6.01 12.51
N THR A 47 6.00 -7.05 12.71
CA THR A 47 6.50 -8.40 13.02
C THR A 47 7.08 -9.13 11.82
N ASP A 48 6.70 -8.73 10.60
CA ASP A 48 7.18 -9.37 9.38
C ASP A 48 8.62 -8.96 9.07
N VAL A 49 9.42 -9.92 8.64
CA VAL A 49 10.73 -9.67 8.03
C VAL A 49 10.59 -9.84 6.53
N MET A 50 10.75 -8.75 5.79
CA MET A 50 10.47 -8.73 4.35
C MET A 50 11.79 -8.68 3.58
N ALA A 51 12.05 -9.69 2.75
CA ALA A 51 13.11 -9.61 1.75
C ALA A 51 12.64 -8.78 0.54
N ALA A 52 13.57 -8.31 -0.30
CA ALA A 52 13.22 -7.72 -1.60
C ALA A 52 12.58 -8.77 -2.53
N GLY A 53 11.71 -8.32 -3.43
CA GLY A 53 11.04 -9.18 -4.41
C GLY A 53 9.87 -10.02 -3.86
N LYS A 54 9.38 -9.73 -2.65
CA LYS A 54 8.26 -10.46 -2.03
C LYS A 54 6.94 -9.76 -2.30
N LYS A 55 5.93 -10.55 -2.68
CA LYS A 55 4.55 -10.08 -2.76
C LYS A 55 4.07 -9.70 -1.37
N VAL A 56 3.36 -8.58 -1.29
CA VAL A 56 2.79 -8.09 -0.04
C VAL A 56 1.31 -7.76 -0.22
N TYR A 57 0.54 -8.06 0.82
CA TYR A 57 -0.91 -8.04 0.81
C TYR A 57 -1.42 -7.09 1.88
N LEU A 58 -2.51 -6.37 1.60
CA LEU A 58 -3.07 -5.41 2.53
C LEU A 58 -3.97 -6.09 3.57
N LYS A 59 -3.71 -5.84 4.85
CA LYS A 59 -4.60 -6.19 5.96
C LYS A 59 -4.56 -5.09 7.02
N ASP A 60 -5.72 -4.62 7.46
CA ASP A 60 -5.86 -3.63 8.53
C ASP A 60 -4.96 -2.38 8.33
N GLY A 61 -4.85 -1.90 7.08
CA GLY A 61 -4.08 -0.72 6.71
C GLY A 61 -2.56 -0.92 6.63
N LYS A 62 -2.07 -2.15 6.79
CA LYS A 62 -0.64 -2.49 6.70
C LYS A 62 -0.41 -3.61 5.70
N VAL A 63 0.73 -3.55 5.00
CA VAL A 63 1.15 -4.64 4.14
C VAL A 63 1.83 -5.73 4.94
N GLN A 64 1.58 -6.99 4.56
CA GLN A 64 2.13 -8.18 5.20
C GLN A 64 2.41 -9.27 4.17
N LEU A 65 3.19 -10.28 4.56
CA LEU A 65 3.53 -11.42 3.71
C LEU A 65 2.44 -12.49 3.66
N ASP A 66 1.54 -12.51 4.65
CA ASP A 66 0.41 -13.44 4.69
C ASP A 66 -0.61 -13.11 3.59
N ALA A 67 -0.87 -14.09 2.72
CA ALA A 67 -1.82 -14.02 1.62
C ALA A 67 -3.14 -14.76 1.92
N THR A 68 -3.31 -15.29 3.12
CA THR A 68 -4.47 -16.11 3.50
C THR A 68 -5.75 -15.27 3.49
N GLY A 69 -6.87 -15.86 3.06
CA GLY A 69 -8.17 -15.20 3.09
C GLY A 69 -8.45 -14.26 1.91
N GLY A 70 -7.66 -14.34 0.84
CA GLY A 70 -7.91 -13.55 -0.38
C GLY A 70 -7.61 -12.06 -0.20
N LEU A 71 -6.61 -11.74 0.62
CA LEU A 71 -6.22 -10.36 0.86
C LEU A 71 -5.75 -9.68 -0.44
N PRO A 72 -6.05 -8.39 -0.63
CA PRO A 72 -5.66 -7.66 -1.82
C PRO A 72 -4.13 -7.62 -1.99
N LEU A 73 -3.64 -7.98 -3.16
CA LEU A 73 -2.22 -7.84 -3.53
C LEU A 73 -1.91 -6.35 -3.77
N VAL A 74 -0.98 -5.79 -3.01
CA VAL A 74 -0.55 -4.39 -3.16
C VAL A 74 0.57 -4.24 -4.17
N GLY A 75 1.50 -5.20 -4.18
CA GLY A 75 2.63 -5.21 -5.08
C GLY A 75 3.80 -6.02 -4.53
N VAL A 76 5.01 -5.60 -4.87
CA VAL A 76 6.25 -6.33 -4.58
C VAL A 76 7.24 -5.44 -3.84
N THR A 77 7.87 -5.95 -2.78
CA THR A 77 8.90 -5.22 -2.03
C THR A 77 10.09 -4.88 -2.92
N TRP A 78 10.48 -3.61 -2.92
CA TRP A 78 11.62 -3.12 -3.71
C TRP A 78 12.94 -3.34 -2.99
N ALA A 79 12.95 -3.22 -1.67
CA ALA A 79 14.12 -3.40 -0.81
C ALA A 79 13.69 -4.20 0.44
N PRO A 80 14.64 -4.82 1.17
CA PRO A 80 14.31 -5.50 2.41
C PRO A 80 13.85 -4.51 3.50
N ALA A 81 13.03 -5.00 4.42
CA ALA A 81 12.62 -4.28 5.63
C ALA A 81 12.65 -5.24 6.83
N ALA A 82 13.40 -4.87 7.87
CA ALA A 82 13.60 -5.69 9.05
C ALA A 82 12.35 -5.74 9.95
N LYS A 83 12.43 -6.57 11.00
CA LYS A 83 11.44 -6.58 12.09
C LYS A 83 11.54 -5.28 12.88
N GLY A 84 10.40 -4.70 13.25
CA GLY A 84 10.30 -3.43 13.97
C GLY A 84 10.32 -2.19 13.06
N GLU A 85 10.55 -2.35 11.76
CA GLU A 85 10.33 -1.27 10.81
C GLU A 85 8.84 -1.14 10.49
N GLU A 86 8.34 0.10 10.51
CA GLU A 86 6.93 0.41 10.32
C GLU A 86 6.54 0.61 8.84
N SER A 87 7.52 0.71 7.94
CA SER A 87 7.26 0.81 6.50
C SER A 87 8.26 0.00 5.66
N VAL A 88 7.87 -0.30 4.43
CA VAL A 88 8.69 -0.99 3.44
C VAL A 88 8.51 -0.32 2.08
N PRO A 89 9.58 -0.15 1.28
CA PRO A 89 9.43 0.32 -0.09
C PRO A 89 8.79 -0.77 -0.96
N VAL A 90 7.67 -0.46 -1.61
CA VAL A 90 6.89 -1.39 -2.45
C VAL A 90 6.74 -0.80 -3.84
N ARG A 91 7.05 -1.60 -4.87
CA ARG A 91 6.62 -1.36 -6.24
C ARG A 91 5.14 -1.70 -6.33
N LEU A 92 4.28 -0.69 -6.47
CA LEU A 92 2.83 -0.90 -6.55
C LEU A 92 2.43 -1.59 -7.85
N ASN A 93 1.41 -2.45 -7.76
CA ASN A 93 0.79 -3.16 -8.89
C ASN A 93 1.80 -3.95 -9.75
N GLY A 94 2.75 -4.63 -9.10
CA GLY A 94 3.77 -5.48 -9.72
C GLY A 94 3.55 -6.97 -9.51
#